data_AF-A0A932PUM8-F1
#
_entry.id   AF-A0A932PUM8-F1
#
_cell.length_a   1.000
_cell.length_b   1.000
_cell.length_c   1.000
_cell.angle_alpha   90.00
_cell.angle_beta   90.00
_cell.angle_gamma   90.00
#
_symmetry.space_group_name_H-M   'P 1'
#
loop_
_entity.id
_entity.type
_entity.pdbx_description
1 polymer ?
#
loop_
_entity_poly.entity_id
_entity_poly.type
_entity_poly.pdbx_seq_one_letter_code
_entity_poly.pdbx_strand_id
1 'polypeptide(L)'
;MPQAAQSTLKKRIINYLFSFIGMSIGAFFAALAIRVFLIPNQLIDGGVVGISLILARIYGDSYLSYFLLILNIPFIFLAFRYIRRNFVAYMLVAIVLFAYFLYLLERIPSFGADPLEAIIIGGA
;
A
#
# COMPACT_ATOMS: atom_id res chain seq x y z
N MET A 1 -41.20 -14.01 3.99
CA MET A 1 -40.43 -13.02 3.19
C MET A 1 -39.06 -12.56 3.77
N PRO A 2 -38.52 -12.98 4.94
CA PRO A 2 -37.22 -12.47 5.43
C PRO A 2 -35.95 -13.24 4.98
N GLN A 3 -36.06 -14.44 4.39
CA GLN A 3 -34.89 -15.30 4.11
C GLN A 3 -34.04 -14.84 2.90
N ALA A 4 -34.64 -14.16 1.91
CA ALA A 4 -33.93 -13.71 0.71
C ALA A 4 -33.02 -12.49 0.94
N ALA A 5 -33.34 -11.64 1.92
CA ALA A 5 -32.53 -10.47 2.28
C ALA A 5 -31.29 -10.86 3.11
N GLN A 6 -31.39 -11.92 3.92
CA GLN A 6 -30.27 -12.42 4.72
C GLN A 6 -29.19 -13.07 3.84
N SER A 7 -29.57 -13.75 2.76
CA SER A 7 -28.60 -14.38 1.85
C SER A 7 -27.81 -13.36 1.01
N THR A 8 -28.42 -12.23 0.65
CA THR A 8 -27.76 -11.14 -0.08
C THR A 8 -26.82 -10.33 0.80
N LEU A 9 -27.21 -10.04 2.06
CA LEU A 9 -26.34 -9.34 3.02
C LEU A 9 -25.09 -10.18 3.34
N LYS A 10 -25.26 -11.48 3.60
CA LYS A 10 -24.16 -12.41 3.89
C LYS A 10 -23.16 -12.49 2.72
N LYS A 11 -23.65 -12.59 1.47
CA LYS A 11 -22.79 -12.55 0.28
C LYS A 11 -22.00 -11.25 0.16
N ARG A 12 -22.63 -10.11 0.47
CA ARG A 12 -21.96 -8.80 0.40
C ARG A 12 -20.82 -8.69 1.42
N ILE A 13 -21.06 -9.12 2.67
CA ILE A 13 -20.06 -9.13 3.74
C ILE A 13 -18.88 -10.03 3.37
N ILE A 14 -19.15 -11.23 2.87
CA ILE A 14 -18.10 -12.17 2.43
C ILE A 14 -17.23 -11.53 1.34
N ASN A 15 -17.84 -10.86 0.36
CA ASN A 15 -17.10 -10.19 -0.71
C ASN A 15 -16.21 -9.06 -0.17
N TYR A 16 -16.73 -8.22 0.74
CA TYR A 16 -15.94 -7.16 1.36
C TYR A 16 -14.77 -7.73 2.18
N LEU A 17 -15.00 -8.80 2.93
CA LEU A 17 -13.96 -9.46 3.71
C LEU A 17 -12.89 -10.06 2.79
N PHE A 18 -13.29 -10.72 1.72
CA PHE A 18 -12.38 -11.28 0.73
C PHE A 18 -11.54 -10.18 0.06
N SER A 19 -12.16 -9.06 -0.33
CA SER A 19 -11.44 -7.90 -0.85
C SER A 19 -10.46 -7.32 0.16
N PHE A 20 -10.86 -7.19 1.43
CA PHE A 20 -9.99 -6.66 2.48
C PHE A 20 -8.79 -7.57 2.75
N ILE A 21 -8.99 -8.89 2.79
CA ILE A 21 -7.91 -9.86 2.94
C ILE A 21 -6.95 -9.77 1.75
N GLY A 22 -7.48 -9.76 0.52
CA GLY A 22 -6.66 -9.63 -0.69
C GLY A 22 -5.85 -8.33 -0.71
N MET A 23 -6.47 -7.20 -0.34
CA MET A 23 -5.79 -5.90 -0.20
C MET A 23 -4.71 -5.93 0.88
N SER A 24 -4.97 -6.56 2.01
CA SER A 24 -4.00 -6.66 3.11
C SER A 24 -2.79 -7.48 2.70
N ILE A 25 -3.01 -8.63 2.05
CA ILE A 25 -1.94 -9.49 1.55
C ILE A 25 -1.10 -8.73 0.50
N GLY A 26 -1.76 -8.10 -0.48
CA GLY A 26 -1.07 -7.33 -1.51
C GLY A 26 -0.27 -6.15 -0.94
N ALA A 27 -0.87 -5.38 -0.02
CA ALA A 27 -0.21 -4.26 0.64
C ALA A 27 1.00 -4.72 1.49
N PHE A 28 0.89 -5.87 2.16
CA PHE A 28 2.00 -6.45 2.91
C PHE A 28 3.17 -6.81 2.00
N PHE A 29 2.91 -7.53 0.90
CA PHE A 29 3.97 -7.89 -0.06
C PHE A 29 4.58 -6.67 -0.74
N ALA A 30 3.78 -5.67 -1.10
CA ALA A 30 4.30 -4.41 -1.63
C ALA A 30 5.19 -3.68 -0.60
N ALA A 31 4.80 -3.66 0.68
CA ALA A 31 5.61 -3.05 1.74
C ALA A 31 6.92 -3.80 1.95
N LEU A 32 6.87 -5.13 1.87
CA LEU A 32 8.04 -6.00 1.93
C LEU A 32 8.98 -5.74 0.74
N ALA A 33 8.45 -5.62 -0.47
CA ALA A 33 9.22 -5.26 -1.67
C ALA A 33 10.01 -3.95 -1.44
N ILE A 34 9.32 -2.91 -0.98
CA ILE A 34 9.90 -1.59 -0.75
C ILE A 34 10.97 -1.61 0.35
N ARG A 35 10.64 -2.16 1.53
CA ARG A 35 11.52 -2.11 2.71
C ARG A 35 12.71 -3.06 2.62
N VAL A 36 12.52 -4.25 2.07
CA VAL A 36 13.55 -5.29 2.08
C VAL A 36 14.45 -5.19 0.84
N PHE A 37 13.91 -4.81 -0.32
CA PHE A 37 14.66 -4.82 -1.57
C PHE A 37 14.98 -3.41 -2.08
N LEU A 38 14.00 -2.51 -2.17
CA LEU A 38 14.21 -1.22 -2.84
C LEU A 38 15.01 -0.22 -1.99
N ILE A 39 14.64 -0.03 -0.71
CA ILE A 39 15.31 0.93 0.18
C ILE A 39 16.79 0.58 0.38
N PRO A 40 17.18 -0.66 0.73
CA PRO A 40 18.59 -1.01 0.94
C PRO A 40 19.44 -0.89 -0.32
N ASN A 41 18.85 -1.15 -1.49
CA ASN A 41 19.54 -1.07 -2.78
C ASN A 41 19.44 0.31 -3.44
N GLN A 42 18.92 1.32 -2.73
CA GLN A 42 18.75 2.68 -3.25
C GLN A 42 17.96 2.72 -4.57
N LEU A 43 17.01 1.79 -4.76
CA LEU A 43 16.09 1.75 -5.89
C LEU A 43 14.85 2.60 -5.63
N ILE A 44 14.29 3.18 -6.69
CA ILE A 44 13.12 4.07 -6.64
C ILE A 44 12.02 3.44 -7.48
N ASP A 45 10.83 3.27 -6.90
CA ASP A 45 9.60 2.90 -7.60
C ASP A 45 8.95 4.13 -8.28
N GLY A 46 7.95 3.94 -9.12
CA GLY A 46 7.22 5.02 -9.79
C GLY A 46 6.16 5.74 -8.92
N GLY A 47 5.60 6.80 -9.49
CA GLY A 47 4.40 7.47 -8.97
C GLY A 47 4.56 8.11 -7.58
N VAL A 48 3.49 8.04 -6.77
CA VAL A 48 3.47 8.65 -5.42
C VAL A 48 4.46 7.97 -4.47
N VAL A 49 4.65 6.66 -4.62
CA VAL A 49 5.61 5.88 -3.83
C VAL A 49 7.03 6.32 -4.13
N GLY A 50 7.37 6.52 -5.41
CA GLY A 50 8.66 7.06 -5.84
C GLY A 50 8.99 8.43 -5.24
N ILE A 51 8.04 9.36 -5.30
CA ILE A 51 8.22 10.69 -4.69
C ILE A 51 8.39 10.56 -3.17
N SER A 52 7.64 9.65 -2.53
CA SER A 52 7.76 9.37 -1.09
C SER A 52 9.14 8.80 -0.74
N LEU A 53 9.70 7.91 -1.57
CA LEU A 53 11.06 7.37 -1.42
C LEU A 53 12.12 8.45 -1.55
N ILE A 54 11.99 9.35 -2.54
CA ILE A 54 12.93 10.46 -2.72
C ILE A 54 12.94 11.37 -1.47
N LEU A 55 11.76 11.75 -0.97
CA LEU A 55 11.65 12.55 0.25
C LEU A 55 12.19 11.80 1.47
N ALA A 56 11.90 10.50 1.59
CA ALA A 56 12.42 9.67 2.68
C ALA A 56 13.96 9.61 2.68
N ARG A 57 14.62 9.59 1.51
CA ARG A 57 16.09 9.66 1.45
C ARG A 57 16.66 10.98 1.94
N ILE A 58 15.92 12.07 1.79
CA ILE A 58 16.35 13.42 2.21
C ILE A 58 16.10 13.62 3.71
N TYR A 59 14.93 13.21 4.20
CA TYR A 59 14.49 13.49 5.57
C TYR A 59 14.66 12.32 6.55
N GLY A 60 14.90 11.10 6.05
CA GLY A 60 15.04 9.85 6.80
C GLY A 60 14.02 8.79 6.38
N ASP A 61 14.49 7.53 6.24
CA ASP A 61 13.67 6.41 5.77
C ASP A 61 12.48 6.07 6.69
N SER A 62 12.54 6.48 7.95
CA SER A 62 11.43 6.40 8.91
C SER A 62 10.21 7.23 8.49
N TYR A 63 10.42 8.29 7.70
CA TYR A 63 9.34 9.20 7.29
C TYR A 63 8.57 8.72 6.05
N LEU A 64 9.00 7.63 5.41
CA LEU A 64 8.42 7.11 4.17
C LEU A 64 6.91 6.88 4.26
N SER A 65 6.42 6.22 5.31
CA SER A 65 4.99 5.94 5.50
C SER A 65 4.17 7.22 5.63
N TYR A 66 4.72 8.25 6.26
CA TYR A 66 4.09 9.56 6.43
C TYR A 66 4.02 10.33 5.10
N PHE A 67 5.12 10.36 4.34
CA PHE A 67 5.14 10.98 3.01
C PHE A 67 4.14 10.31 2.07
N LEU A 68 4.04 8.97 2.13
CA LEU A 68 3.10 8.22 1.33
C LEU A 68 1.65 8.61 1.65
N LEU A 69 1.30 8.73 2.93
CA LEU A 69 -0.05 9.17 3.33
C LEU A 69 -0.33 10.60 2.88
N ILE A 70 0.57 11.54 3.16
CA ILE A 70 0.40 12.97 2.87
C ILE A 70 0.28 13.21 1.36
N LEU A 71 1.19 12.63 0.57
CA LEU A 71 1.19 12.82 -0.88
C LEU A 71 0.00 12.15 -1.57
N ASN A 72 -0.63 11.15 -0.95
CA ASN A 72 -1.86 10.55 -1.47
C ASN A 72 -3.12 11.37 -1.19
N ILE A 73 -3.12 12.30 -0.22
CA ILE A 73 -4.30 13.16 0.08
C ILE A 73 -4.89 13.85 -1.16
N PRO A 74 -4.12 14.52 -2.03
CA PRO A 74 -4.68 15.15 -3.23
C PRO A 74 -5.33 14.13 -4.18
N PHE A 75 -4.75 12.94 -4.32
CA PHE A 75 -5.32 11.88 -5.17
C PHE A 75 -6.61 11.30 -4.59
N ILE A 76 -6.68 11.13 -3.26
CA ILE A 76 -7.90 10.73 -2.57
C ILE A 76 -8.99 11.79 -2.76
N PHE A 77 -8.64 13.07 -2.64
CA PHE A 77 -9.58 14.18 -2.86
C PHE A 77 -10.10 14.20 -4.30
N LEU A 78 -9.21 14.06 -5.29
CA LEU A 78 -9.58 13.95 -6.70
C LEU A 78 -10.47 12.72 -6.95
N ALA A 79 -10.13 11.55 -6.40
CA ALA A 79 -10.93 10.35 -6.52
C ALA A 79 -12.32 10.53 -5.90
N PHE A 80 -12.43 11.24 -4.78
CA PHE A 80 -13.72 11.58 -4.17
C PHE A 80 -14.56 12.50 -5.04
N ARG A 81 -13.95 13.44 -5.75
CA ARG A 81 -14.65 14.40 -6.59
C ARG A 81 -15.10 13.84 -7.94
N TYR A 82 -14.34 12.92 -8.51
CA TYR A 82 -14.51 12.45 -9.90
C TYR A 82 -14.83 10.95 -10.04
N ILE A 83 -14.64 10.12 -9.00
CA ILE A 83 -14.82 8.66 -9.05
C ILE A 83 -15.91 8.21 -8.06
N ARG A 84 -16.42 6.98 -8.22
CA ARG A 84 -17.43 6.37 -7.33
C ARG A 84 -16.91 6.24 -5.89
N ARG A 85 -17.76 6.56 -4.90
CA ARG A 85 -17.45 6.50 -3.46
C ARG A 85 -16.86 5.16 -2.99
N ASN A 86 -17.35 4.03 -3.53
CA ASN A 86 -16.83 2.72 -3.16
C ASN A 86 -15.34 2.56 -3.53
N PHE A 87 -14.91 3.13 -4.66
CA PHE A 87 -13.51 3.08 -5.08
C PHE A 87 -12.63 3.90 -4.14
N VAL A 88 -13.11 5.07 -3.71
CA VAL A 88 -12.38 5.93 -2.75
C VAL A 88 -12.20 5.21 -1.42
N ALA A 89 -13.22 4.49 -0.94
CA ALA A 89 -13.11 3.69 0.28
C ALA A 89 -12.04 2.59 0.15
N TYR A 90 -12.02 1.86 -0.98
CA TYR A 90 -10.99 0.86 -1.22
C TYR A 90 -9.59 1.45 -1.36
N MET A 91 -9.46 2.59 -2.04
CA MET A 91 -8.19 3.33 -2.17
C MET A 91 -7.66 3.76 -0.80
N LEU A 92 -8.52 4.34 0.05
CA LEU A 92 -8.17 4.74 1.40
C LEU A 92 -7.69 3.55 2.22
N VAL A 93 -8.44 2.44 2.21
CA VAL A 93 -8.08 1.22 2.91
C VAL A 93 -6.73 0.69 2.43
N ALA A 94 -6.50 0.63 1.11
CA ALA A 94 -5.25 0.14 0.55
C ALA A 94 -4.05 1.02 0.93
N ILE A 95 -4.18 2.34 0.84
CA ILE A 95 -3.12 3.30 1.19
C ILE A 95 -2.77 3.22 2.68
N VAL A 96 -3.79 3.13 3.54
CA VAL A 96 -3.58 3.01 4.99
C VAL A 96 -2.93 1.68 5.35
N LEU A 97 -3.39 0.57 4.78
CA LEU A 97 -2.76 -0.75 5.00
C LEU A 97 -1.31 -0.75 4.53
N PHE A 98 -1.04 -0.16 3.36
CA PHE A 98 0.31 -0.10 2.82
C PHE A 98 1.24 0.75 3.70
N ALA A 99 0.80 1.95 4.11
CA ALA A 99 1.56 2.79 5.04
C ALA A 99 1.78 2.11 6.40
N TYR A 100 0.76 1.40 6.91
CA TYR A 100 0.86 0.64 8.15
C TYR A 100 1.91 -0.48 8.06
N PHE A 101 1.92 -1.26 6.98
CA PHE A 101 2.93 -2.29 6.79
C PHE A 101 4.33 -1.70 6.57
N LEU A 102 4.46 -0.60 5.81
CA LEU A 102 5.74 0.10 5.66
C LEU A 102 6.31 0.58 7.00
N TYR A 103 5.45 1.02 7.91
CA TYR A 103 5.84 1.38 9.28
C TYR A 103 6.20 0.13 10.11
N LEU A 104 5.40 -0.94 10.01
CA LEU A 104 5.64 -2.18 10.75
C LEU A 104 6.95 -2.86 10.35
N LEU A 105 7.27 -2.86 9.05
CA LEU A 105 8.48 -3.46 8.49
C LEU A 105 9.73 -2.59 8.65
N GLU A 106 9.62 -1.39 9.20
CA GLU A 106 10.77 -0.47 9.39
C GLU A 106 11.88 -1.09 10.25
N ARG A 107 11.53 -1.99 11.17
CA ARG A 107 12.48 -2.64 12.08
C ARG A 107 13.08 -3.95 11.55
N ILE A 108 12.67 -4.38 10.36
CA ILE A 108 13.19 -5.62 9.78
C ILE A 108 14.60 -5.35 9.22
N PRO A 109 15.60 -6.18 9.56
CA PRO A 109 16.93 -6.02 9.01
C PRO A 109 16.91 -6.15 7.48
N SER A 110 17.64 -5.26 6.80
CA SER A 110 17.74 -5.22 5.35
C SER A 110 18.39 -6.49 4.81
N PHE A 111 17.85 -7.04 3.72
CA PHE A 111 18.47 -8.13 2.99
C PHE A 111 19.53 -7.56 2.03
N GLY A 112 20.77 -8.01 2.15
CA GLY A 112 21.87 -7.60 1.28
C GLY A 112 21.85 -8.37 -0.03
N ALA A 113 20.87 -8.10 -0.89
CA ALA A 113 20.86 -8.56 -2.28
C ALA A 113 21.66 -7.62 -3.17
N ASP A 114 22.18 -8.13 -4.29
CA ASP A 114 22.72 -7.27 -5.34
C ASP A 114 21.58 -6.45 -5.99
N PRO A 115 21.86 -5.24 -6.52
CA PRO A 115 20.82 -4.38 -7.08
C PRO A 115 19.99 -5.05 -8.18
N LEU A 116 20.59 -5.90 -9.02
CA LEU A 116 19.86 -6.63 -10.06
C LEU A 116 18.89 -7.67 -9.48
N GLU A 117 19.28 -8.38 -8.43
CA GLU A 117 18.39 -9.33 -7.74
C GLU A 117 17.24 -8.60 -7.06
N ALA A 118 17.54 -7.45 -6.45
CA ALA A 118 16.55 -6.60 -5.81
C ALA A 118 15.53 -6.03 -6.80
N ILE A 119 15.94 -5.71 -8.03
CA ILE A 119 15.04 -5.30 -9.11
C ILE A 119 14.10 -6.45 -9.49
N ILE A 120 14.65 -7.63 -9.75
CA ILE A 120 13.87 -8.81 -10.19
C ILE A 120 12.87 -9.25 -9.12
N ILE A 121 13.27 -9.25 -7.84
CA ILE A 121 12.43 -9.70 -6.73
C ILE A 121 11.49 -8.59 -6.26
N GLY A 122 11.98 -7.35 -6.20
CA GLY A 122 11.23 -6.18 -5.75
C GLY A 122 10.22 -5.67 -6.77
N GLY A 123 10.35 -6.07 -8.04
CA GLY A 123 9.42 -5.71 -9.12
C GLY A 123 9.55 -4.23 -9.55
N ALA A 124 10.76 -3.68 -9.50
CA ALA A 124 11.08 -2.32 -9.90
C ALA A 124 11.46 -2.21 -11.39
#